data_AF-B8KUZ0-F1
#
_entry.id   AF-B8KUZ0-F1
#
_cell.length_a   1.000
_cell.length_b   1.000
_cell.length_c   1.000
_cell.angle_alpha   90.00
_cell.angle_beta   90.00
_cell.angle_gamma   90.00
#
_symmetry.space_group_name_H-M   'P 1'
#
loop_
_entity.id
_entity.type
_entity.pdbx_description
1 polymer ?
#
loop_
_entity_poly.entity_id
_entity_poly.type
_entity_poly.pdbx_seq_one_letter_code
_entity_poly.pdbx_strand_id
1 'polypeptide(L)'
;MPGSMALFNKWRPRDINLELGVAQDEGAFEFTIYNEPAVNTLSDECVLARKSSTFPYRIKDVIEIEAKPLSWILDRYALDRKIDFLSVDVEGYDLDVLKSNDWQRYRPSIVLVEILHVSLEGVFENPVVKFMREQGYGLLTKIDHTAFFEDLLVEKKSARGKSNTN
;
A
#
# COMPACT_ATOMS: atom_id res chain seq x y z
N MET A 1 -5.69 1.11 14.36
CA MET A 1 -4.90 1.02 15.62
C MET A 1 -5.23 -0.29 16.31
N PRO A 2 -4.33 -0.83 17.16
CA PRO A 2 -4.61 -2.06 17.88
C PRO A 2 -5.99 -2.04 18.57
N GLY A 3 -6.73 -3.13 18.45
CA GLY A 3 -8.12 -3.29 18.89
C GLY A 3 -9.19 -2.81 17.91
N SER A 4 -8.85 -2.11 16.82
CA SER A 4 -9.86 -1.62 15.86
C SER A 4 -10.59 -2.75 15.13
N MET A 5 -9.96 -3.92 15.01
CA MET A 5 -10.53 -5.09 14.34
C MET A 5 -11.87 -5.52 14.94
N ALA A 6 -12.08 -5.35 16.25
CA ALA A 6 -13.32 -5.73 16.92
C ALA A 6 -14.55 -4.99 16.34
N LEU A 7 -14.42 -3.69 16.06
CA LEU A 7 -15.48 -2.91 15.44
C LEU A 7 -15.67 -3.28 13.96
N PHE A 8 -14.58 -3.53 13.23
CA PHE A 8 -14.68 -3.98 11.85
C PHE A 8 -15.37 -5.34 11.73
N ASN A 9 -15.04 -6.31 12.58
CA ASN A 9 -15.69 -7.63 12.57
C ASN A 9 -17.19 -7.52 12.89
N LYS A 10 -17.58 -6.56 13.75
CA LYS A 10 -18.99 -6.31 14.07
C LYS A 10 -19.77 -5.71 12.89
N TRP A 11 -19.20 -4.70 12.23
CA TRP A 11 -19.93 -3.89 11.25
C TRP A 11 -19.69 -4.28 9.78
N ARG A 12 -18.59 -4.99 9.51
CA ARG A 12 -18.18 -5.46 8.18
C ARG A 12 -17.91 -6.97 8.23
N PRO A 13 -18.91 -7.80 8.58
CA PRO A 13 -18.73 -9.24 8.81
C PRO A 13 -18.37 -10.04 7.55
N ARG A 14 -18.45 -9.43 6.36
CA ARG A 14 -18.04 -10.04 5.09
C ARG A 14 -16.55 -9.81 4.78
N ASP A 15 -15.90 -8.93 5.53
CA ASP A 15 -14.52 -8.55 5.30
C ASP A 15 -13.60 -9.38 6.18
N ILE A 16 -12.44 -9.74 5.64
CA ILE A 16 -11.34 -10.33 6.41
C ILE A 16 -10.48 -9.18 6.90
N ASN A 17 -10.57 -8.89 8.20
CA ASN A 17 -9.75 -7.88 8.85
C ASN A 17 -8.54 -8.57 9.49
N LEU A 18 -7.34 -8.01 9.33
CA LEU A 18 -6.11 -8.52 9.93
C LEU A 18 -5.49 -7.43 10.78
N GLU A 19 -5.12 -7.78 12.00
CA GLU A 19 -4.48 -6.85 12.94
C GLU A 19 -2.98 -7.13 13.00
N LEU A 20 -2.29 -6.82 11.89
CA LEU A 20 -0.85 -7.01 11.71
C LEU A 20 -0.27 -5.91 10.81
N GLY A 21 1.03 -5.65 10.94
CA GLY A 21 1.77 -4.75 10.06
C GLY A 21 2.08 -5.38 8.70
N VAL A 22 2.32 -4.56 7.68
CA VAL A 22 2.79 -5.04 6.38
C VAL A 22 4.16 -4.45 6.11
N ALA A 23 5.15 -5.31 5.88
CA ALA A 23 6.55 -4.94 5.69
C ALA A 23 7.25 -5.87 4.70
N GLN A 24 8.44 -5.48 4.22
CA GLN A 24 9.23 -6.33 3.31
C GLN A 24 9.61 -7.67 3.93
N ASP A 25 10.01 -7.65 5.20
CA ASP A 25 10.42 -8.82 5.95
C ASP A 25 9.38 -9.20 7.01
N GLU A 26 9.30 -10.50 7.30
CA GLU A 26 8.53 -11.02 8.42
C GLU A 26 9.28 -10.78 9.74
N GLY A 27 8.58 -10.24 10.74
CA GLY A 27 9.20 -10.00 12.03
C GLY A 27 8.40 -9.05 12.93
N ALA A 28 9.06 -8.61 13.99
CA ALA A 28 8.53 -7.66 14.95
C ALA A 28 9.10 -6.27 14.64
N PHE A 29 8.24 -5.25 14.57
CA PHE A 29 8.60 -3.88 14.18
C PHE A 29 8.05 -2.88 15.20
N GLU A 30 8.81 -1.81 15.43
CA GLU A 30 8.33 -0.69 16.24
C GLU A 30 7.26 0.10 15.47
N PHE A 31 6.09 0.23 16.08
CA PHE A 31 4.96 0.99 15.57
C PHE A 31 4.70 2.20 16.46
N THR A 32 4.88 3.39 15.88
CA THR A 32 4.71 4.65 16.61
C THR A 32 3.25 5.09 16.56
N ILE A 33 2.65 5.24 17.75
CA ILE A 33 1.25 5.65 17.93
C ILE A 33 1.21 7.13 18.32
N TYR A 34 0.48 7.92 17.54
CA TYR A 34 0.27 9.35 17.78
C TYR A 34 -1.05 9.65 18.46
N ASN A 35 -1.19 10.90 18.93
CA ASN A 35 -2.46 11.45 19.40
C ASN A 35 -3.52 11.61 18.31
N GLU A 36 -3.10 11.69 17.05
CA GLU A 36 -3.96 11.57 15.88
C GLU A 36 -3.80 10.14 15.31
N PRO A 37 -4.80 9.26 15.45
CA PRO A 37 -4.75 7.89 14.95
C PRO A 37 -4.43 7.71 13.48
N ALA A 38 -4.87 8.65 12.64
CA ALA A 38 -4.69 8.55 11.19
C ALA A 38 -3.22 8.48 10.81
N VAL A 39 -2.35 9.14 11.58
CA VAL A 39 -0.92 9.31 11.25
C VAL A 39 0.00 8.34 12.00
N ASN A 40 -0.50 7.21 12.49
CA ASN A 40 0.37 6.18 13.05
C ASN A 40 1.25 5.57 11.95
N THR A 41 2.48 5.17 12.26
CA THR A 41 3.41 4.73 11.21
C THR A 41 4.45 3.74 11.71
N LEU A 42 4.97 2.94 10.76
CA LEU A 42 6.21 2.14 10.87
C LEU A 42 7.43 2.90 10.30
N SER A 43 7.23 4.08 9.70
CA SER A 43 8.27 4.85 9.04
C SER A 43 8.97 5.82 9.99
N ASP A 44 10.25 5.58 10.24
CA ASP A 44 11.12 6.50 10.98
C ASP A 44 11.22 7.87 10.30
N GLU A 45 11.17 7.92 8.97
CA GLU A 45 11.19 9.17 8.21
C GLU A 45 9.95 10.02 8.55
N CYS A 46 8.76 9.40 8.59
CA CYS A 46 7.54 10.08 9.00
C CYS A 46 7.60 10.52 10.47
N VAL A 47 8.20 9.71 11.36
CA VAL A 47 8.41 10.09 12.75
C VAL A 47 9.28 11.35 12.86
N LEU A 48 10.37 11.41 12.09
CA LEU A 48 11.26 12.57 12.02
C LEU A 48 10.58 13.80 11.42
N ALA A 49 9.87 13.64 10.29
CA ALA A 49 9.15 14.72 9.63
C ALA A 49 8.09 15.35 10.54
N ARG A 50 7.37 14.53 11.33
CA ARG A 50 6.33 15.00 12.24
C ARG A 50 6.87 15.77 13.45
N LYS A 51 8.12 15.55 13.87
CA LYS A 51 8.76 16.37 14.91
C LYS A 51 8.89 17.84 14.50
N SER A 52 9.04 18.09 13.20
CA SER A 52 9.18 19.42 12.62
C SER A 52 7.85 19.98 12.07
N SER A 53 6.73 19.29 12.31
CA SER A 53 5.41 19.70 11.83
C SER A 53 4.88 20.91 12.60
N THR A 54 4.10 21.75 11.93
CA THR A 54 3.32 22.83 12.56
C THR A 54 2.11 22.30 13.32
N PHE A 55 1.68 21.07 13.04
CA PHE A 55 0.62 20.40 13.78
C PHE A 55 1.17 19.82 15.10
N PRO A 56 0.41 19.89 16.20
CA PRO A 56 0.85 19.47 17.52
C PRO A 56 0.77 17.94 17.68
N TYR A 57 1.44 17.19 16.80
CA TYR A 57 1.56 15.75 16.91
C TYR A 57 2.38 15.37 18.14
N ARG A 58 1.88 14.42 18.92
CA ARG A 58 2.52 13.88 20.11
C ARG A 58 2.50 12.36 20.04
N ILE A 59 3.66 11.77 20.25
CA ILE A 59 3.77 10.32 20.41
C ILE A 59 3.04 9.95 21.70
N LYS A 60 2.03 9.10 21.60
CA LYS A 60 1.30 8.53 22.72
C LYS A 60 1.95 7.25 23.22
N ASP A 61 2.46 6.43 22.29
CA ASP A 61 3.06 5.15 22.61
C ASP A 61 3.97 4.67 21.47
N VAL A 62 4.84 3.72 21.77
CA VAL A 62 5.61 2.95 20.79
C VAL A 62 5.49 1.49 21.19
N ILE A 63 4.89 0.68 20.31
CA ILE A 63 4.65 -0.73 20.59
C ILE A 63 5.32 -1.60 19.54
N GLU A 64 5.64 -2.82 19.89
CA GLU A 64 6.09 -3.83 18.94
C GLU A 64 4.87 -4.53 18.31
N ILE A 65 4.82 -4.59 16.98
CA ILE A 65 3.79 -5.34 16.25
C ILE A 65 4.42 -6.38 15.33
N GLU A 66 3.73 -7.49 15.14
CA GLU A 66 4.09 -8.46 14.10
C GLU A 66 3.75 -7.90 12.72
N ALA A 67 4.68 -8.02 11.78
CA ALA A 67 4.48 -7.67 10.38
C ALA A 67 4.78 -8.86 9.45
N LYS A 68 4.07 -8.89 8.32
CA LYS A 68 4.24 -9.89 7.25
C LYS A 68 4.39 -9.20 5.88
N PRO A 69 5.03 -9.87 4.90
CA PRO A 69 4.95 -9.46 3.51
C PRO A 69 3.52 -9.45 2.97
N LEU A 70 3.22 -8.52 2.06
CA LEU A 70 1.92 -8.48 1.38
C LEU A 70 1.64 -9.78 0.62
N SER A 71 2.66 -10.35 -0.02
CA SER A 71 2.58 -11.66 -0.68
C SER A 71 2.11 -12.77 0.26
N TRP A 72 2.59 -12.80 1.50
CA TRP A 72 2.19 -13.79 2.53
C TRP A 72 0.70 -13.71 2.85
N ILE A 73 0.15 -12.49 2.88
CA ILE A 73 -1.27 -12.23 3.11
C ILE A 73 -2.08 -12.70 1.91
N LEU A 74 -1.66 -12.30 0.70
CA LEU A 74 -2.38 -12.66 -0.53
C LEU A 74 -2.35 -14.16 -0.80
N ASP A 75 -1.27 -14.87 -0.48
CA ASP A 75 -1.17 -16.33 -0.51
C ASP A 75 -2.24 -17.03 0.34
N ARG A 76 -2.66 -16.42 1.45
CA ARG A 76 -3.62 -17.03 2.39
C ARG A 76 -5.05 -16.66 2.09
N TYR A 77 -5.29 -15.43 1.64
CA TYR A 77 -6.64 -14.87 1.59
C TYR A 77 -7.13 -14.55 0.17
N ALA A 78 -6.22 -14.47 -0.81
CA ALA A 78 -6.51 -14.11 -2.19
C ALA A 78 -5.91 -15.09 -3.21
N LEU A 79 -5.52 -16.29 -2.77
CA LEU A 79 -4.92 -17.33 -3.61
C LEU A 79 -5.77 -17.57 -4.87
N ASP A 80 -5.13 -17.46 -6.04
CA ASP A 80 -5.71 -17.66 -7.37
C ASP A 80 -6.97 -16.82 -7.69
N ARG A 81 -7.23 -15.77 -6.90
CA ARG A 81 -8.31 -14.82 -7.16
C ARG A 81 -7.79 -13.64 -7.95
N LYS A 82 -8.56 -13.22 -8.94
CA LYS A 82 -8.35 -11.91 -9.58
C LYS A 82 -8.56 -10.82 -8.53
N ILE A 83 -7.59 -9.94 -8.38
CA ILE A 83 -7.73 -8.73 -7.58
C ILE A 83 -8.08 -7.61 -8.56
N ASP A 84 -9.25 -7.00 -8.39
CA ASP A 84 -9.64 -5.86 -9.23
C ASP A 84 -8.97 -4.57 -8.74
N PHE A 85 -8.77 -4.45 -7.42
CA PHE A 85 -8.36 -3.22 -6.78
C PHE A 85 -7.51 -3.49 -5.53
N LEU A 86 -6.43 -2.72 -5.36
CA LEU A 86 -5.61 -2.66 -4.15
C LEU A 86 -5.43 -1.18 -3.76
N SER A 87 -5.57 -0.87 -2.47
CA SER A 87 -5.22 0.44 -1.91
C SER A 87 -4.16 0.25 -0.85
N VAL A 88 -3.08 1.02 -0.94
CA VAL A 88 -1.99 1.08 0.04
C VAL A 88 -1.92 2.51 0.54
N ASP A 89 -2.20 2.67 1.82
CA ASP A 89 -2.17 3.94 2.54
C ASP A 89 -1.72 3.62 3.95
N VAL A 90 -0.40 3.65 4.15
CA VAL A 90 0.26 3.24 5.40
C VAL A 90 1.19 4.33 5.93
N GLU A 91 0.88 5.58 5.62
CA GLU A 91 1.51 6.77 6.20
C GLU A 91 3.03 6.75 6.06
N GLY A 92 3.49 6.61 4.81
CA GLY A 92 4.89 6.71 4.40
C GLY A 92 5.67 5.40 4.37
N TYR A 93 5.05 4.26 4.69
CA TYR A 93 5.64 2.92 4.54
C TYR A 93 5.18 2.21 3.25
N ASP A 94 4.55 2.95 2.34
CA ASP A 94 3.80 2.43 1.20
C ASP A 94 4.70 1.72 0.18
N LEU A 95 5.89 2.27 -0.09
CA LEU A 95 6.85 1.64 -1.00
C LEU A 95 7.31 0.27 -0.49
N ASP A 96 7.53 0.14 0.82
CA ASP A 96 7.95 -1.11 1.44
C ASP A 96 6.84 -2.17 1.38
N VAL A 97 5.59 -1.75 1.60
CA VAL A 97 4.42 -2.61 1.37
C VAL A 97 4.38 -3.09 -0.08
N LEU A 98 4.53 -2.20 -1.06
CA LEU A 98 4.52 -2.58 -2.48
C LEU A 98 5.66 -3.53 -2.84
N LYS A 99 6.87 -3.31 -2.32
CA LYS A 99 8.03 -4.19 -2.55
C LYS A 99 7.87 -5.59 -1.96
N SER A 100 7.02 -5.73 -0.94
CA SER A 100 6.73 -7.01 -0.28
C SER A 100 5.76 -7.93 -1.04
N ASN A 101 5.23 -7.49 -2.18
CA ASN A 101 4.31 -8.25 -3.01
C ASN A 101 5.01 -9.07 -4.12
N ASP A 102 4.42 -10.19 -4.51
CA ASP A 102 4.76 -10.91 -5.74
C ASP A 102 3.91 -10.35 -6.89
N TRP A 103 4.48 -9.38 -7.63
CA TRP A 103 3.82 -8.75 -8.76
C TRP A 103 3.73 -9.63 -10.01
N GLN A 104 4.32 -10.83 -10.04
CA GLN A 104 4.06 -11.77 -11.14
C GLN A 104 2.79 -12.56 -10.89
N ARG A 105 2.50 -12.85 -9.62
CA ARG A 105 1.37 -13.66 -9.17
C ARG A 105 0.15 -12.82 -8.81
N TYR A 106 0.31 -11.81 -7.98
CA TYR A 106 -0.76 -10.97 -7.45
C TYR A 106 -0.75 -9.61 -8.13
N ARG A 107 -1.56 -9.50 -9.18
CA ARG A 107 -1.64 -8.31 -10.03
C ARG A 107 -3.04 -7.67 -9.99
N PRO A 108 -3.27 -6.75 -9.05
CA PRO A 108 -4.47 -5.93 -9.06
C PRO A 108 -4.66 -5.21 -10.39
N SER A 109 -5.89 -5.06 -10.88
CA SER A 109 -6.12 -4.29 -12.12
C SER A 109 -5.83 -2.80 -11.90
N ILE A 110 -6.20 -2.27 -10.72
CA ILE A 110 -5.90 -0.92 -10.27
C ILE A 110 -5.21 -0.96 -8.90
N VAL A 111 -4.18 -0.14 -8.73
CA VAL A 111 -3.48 0.05 -7.45
C VAL A 111 -3.51 1.53 -7.08
N LEU A 112 -3.97 1.85 -5.86
CA LEU A 112 -3.88 3.18 -5.28
C LEU A 112 -2.77 3.18 -4.24
N VAL A 113 -1.96 4.23 -4.24
CA VAL A 113 -0.86 4.38 -3.29
C VAL A 113 -0.82 5.80 -2.77
N GLU A 114 -0.65 5.97 -1.46
CA GLU A 114 -0.33 7.27 -0.88
C GLU A 114 1.06 7.73 -1.32
N ILE A 115 1.13 8.97 -1.82
CA ILE A 115 2.36 9.68 -2.16
C ILE A 115 2.26 11.11 -1.62
N LEU A 116 2.85 11.30 -0.44
CA LEU A 116 2.93 12.57 0.26
C LEU A 116 3.96 13.53 -0.39
N HIS A 117 3.69 14.83 -0.25
CA HIS A 117 4.65 15.91 -0.48
C HIS A 117 5.37 15.94 -1.84
N VAL A 118 4.73 15.43 -2.90
CA VAL A 118 5.27 15.49 -4.27
C VAL A 118 4.45 16.46 -5.14
N SER A 119 5.15 17.36 -5.85
CA SER A 119 4.52 18.20 -6.87
C SER A 119 4.16 17.38 -8.11
N LEU A 120 3.28 17.91 -8.96
CA LEU A 120 2.93 17.24 -10.21
C LEU A 120 4.14 17.09 -11.14
N GLU A 121 5.05 18.06 -11.15
CA GLU A 121 6.28 18.03 -11.93
C GLU A 121 7.25 16.95 -11.43
N GLY A 122 7.33 16.76 -10.12
CA GLY A 122 8.21 15.78 -9.47
C GLY A 122 7.63 14.36 -9.37
N VAL A 123 6.36 14.16 -9.71
CA VAL A 123 5.65 12.89 -9.45
C VAL A 123 6.33 11.70 -10.11
N PHE A 124 6.87 11.88 -11.32
CA PHE A 124 7.53 10.81 -12.07
C PHE A 124 8.88 10.41 -11.49
N GLU A 125 9.49 11.27 -10.67
CA GLU A 125 10.74 10.97 -9.98
C GLU A 125 10.53 10.24 -8.64
N ASN A 126 9.28 10.20 -8.16
CA ASN A 126 8.95 9.57 -6.90
C ASN A 126 9.26 8.05 -6.93
N PRO A 127 9.89 7.50 -5.87
CA PRO A 127 10.24 6.08 -5.79
C PRO A 127 9.07 5.11 -6.00
N VAL A 128 7.87 5.44 -5.50
CA VAL A 128 6.66 4.63 -5.71
C VAL A 128 6.31 4.56 -7.19
N VAL A 129 6.30 5.71 -7.87
CA VAL A 129 5.95 5.77 -9.30
C VAL A 129 6.96 5.01 -10.15
N LYS A 130 8.26 5.13 -9.83
CA LYS A 130 9.33 4.37 -10.51
C LYS A 130 9.15 2.87 -10.30
N PHE A 131 8.95 2.44 -9.06
CA PHE A 131 8.74 1.04 -8.74
C PHE A 131 7.51 0.46 -9.46
N MET A 132 6.35 1.15 -9.41
CA MET A 132 5.13 0.68 -10.08
C MET A 132 5.32 0.56 -11.59
N ARG A 133 6.05 1.50 -12.22
CA ARG A 133 6.43 1.41 -13.64
C ARG A 133 7.29 0.20 -13.96
N GLU A 134 8.27 -0.12 -13.11
CA GLU A 134 9.08 -1.34 -13.24
C GLU A 134 8.23 -2.60 -13.16
N GLN A 135 7.17 -2.61 -12.33
CA GLN A 135 6.22 -3.72 -12.26
C GLN A 135 5.23 -3.76 -13.43
N GLY A 136 5.32 -2.86 -14.40
CA GLY A 136 4.46 -2.81 -15.58
C GLY A 136 3.15 -2.04 -15.38
N TYR A 137 3.05 -1.18 -14.38
CA TYR A 137 1.89 -0.32 -14.15
C TYR A 137 2.11 1.10 -14.69
N GLY A 138 1.06 1.70 -15.21
CA GLY A 138 1.02 3.11 -15.64
C GLY A 138 0.40 4.00 -14.57
N LEU A 139 0.99 5.17 -14.32
CA LEU A 139 0.33 6.21 -13.51
C LEU A 139 -0.84 6.79 -14.31
N LEU A 140 -2.08 6.54 -13.87
CA LEU A 140 -3.31 7.00 -14.52
C LEU A 140 -3.63 8.44 -14.10
N THR A 141 -3.64 8.70 -12.79
CA THR A 141 -3.91 10.03 -12.23
C THR A 141 -3.36 10.13 -10.81
N LYS A 142 -3.23 11.36 -10.31
CA LYS A 142 -2.96 11.65 -8.89
C LYS A 142 -3.95 12.70 -8.41
N ILE A 143 -4.63 12.41 -7.31
CA ILE A 143 -5.57 13.33 -6.67
C ILE A 143 -5.08 13.56 -5.24
N ASP A 144 -4.67 14.79 -4.97
CA ASP A 144 -4.03 15.18 -3.72
C ASP A 144 -2.89 14.21 -3.34
N HIS A 145 -3.00 13.44 -2.26
CA HIS A 145 -1.97 12.49 -1.83
C HIS A 145 -2.06 11.12 -2.52
N THR A 146 -3.15 10.77 -3.19
CA THR A 146 -3.34 9.41 -3.72
C THR A 146 -3.02 9.32 -5.21
N ALA A 147 -2.08 8.44 -5.57
CA ALA A 147 -1.76 8.09 -6.95
C ALA A 147 -2.49 6.81 -7.37
N PHE A 148 -3.02 6.81 -8.60
CA PHE A 148 -3.76 5.70 -9.20
C PHE A 148 -2.92 5.06 -10.30
N PHE A 149 -2.75 3.75 -10.24
CA PHE A 149 -1.97 2.98 -11.18
C PHE A 149 -2.82 1.90 -11.85
N GLU A 150 -2.62 1.67 -13.14
CA GLU A 150 -3.31 0.66 -13.94
C GLU A 150 -2.32 -0.39 -14.47
N ASP A 151 -2.69 -1.67 -14.44
CA ASP A 151 -1.85 -2.75 -14.98
C ASP A 151 -1.86 -2.75 -16.53
N LEU A 152 -0.73 -2.35 -17.12
CA LEU A 152 -0.57 -2.28 -18.58
C LEU A 152 -0.23 -3.64 -19.22
N LEU A 153 0.01 -4.69 -18.42
CA LEU A 153 0.32 -6.03 -18.94
C LEU A 153 -0.95 -6.82 -19.28
N VAL A 154 -2.11 -6.46 -18.71
CA VAL A 154 -3.40 -7.09 -19.03
C VAL A 154 -3.81 -6.77 -20.47
N GLU A 155 -3.62 -5.54 -20.92
CA GLU A 155 -4.01 -5.10 -22.28
C GLU A 155 -3.23 -5.84 -23.39
N LYS A 156 -1.95 -6.15 -23.15
CA LYS A 156 -1.11 -6.86 -24.14
C LYS A 156 -1.55 -8.30 -24.39
N LYS A 157 -2.23 -8.96 -23.44
CA LYS A 157 -2.80 -10.30 -23.64
C LYS A 157 -4.08 -10.26 -24.48
N SER A 158 -4.92 -9.23 -24.31
CA SER A 158 -6.15 -9.03 -25.09
C SER A 158 -5.86 -8.60 -26.54
N ALA A 159 -4.81 -7.81 -26.79
CA ALA A 159 -4.42 -7.38 -28.14
C ALA A 159 -3.82 -8.51 -28.99
N ARG A 160 -3.10 -9.47 -28.39
CA ARG A 160 -2.55 -10.65 -29.10
C ARG A 160 -3.61 -11.67 -29.53
N GLY A 161 -4.83 -11.62 -28.99
CA GLY A 161 -5.93 -12.52 -29.36
C GLY A 161 -6.71 -12.12 -30.62
N LYS A 162 -6.46 -10.94 -31.21
CA LYS A 162 -7.19 -10.45 -32.40
C LYS A 162 -6.37 -10.42 -33.69
N SER A 163 -5.15 -10.96 -33.68
CA SER A 163 -4.26 -11.05 -34.83
C SER A 163 -4.03 -12.51 -35.21
N ASN A 164 -5.08 -13.19 -35.70
CA ASN A 164 -4.97 -14.35 -36.60
C ASN A 164 -6.37 -14.80 -37.04
N THR A 165 -6.93 -14.09 -38.02
CA THR A 165 -7.86 -14.65 -39.01
C THR A 165 -7.81 -13.78 -40.27
N ASN A 166 -7.22 -14.37 -41.31
CA ASN A 166 -7.21 -14.05 -42.75
C ASN A 166 -6.66 -12.70 -43.23
#